data_AF-A0A3M1K1C0-F1
#
_entry.id   AF-A0A3M1K1C0-F1
#
_cell.length_a   1.000
_cell.length_b   1.000
_cell.length_c   1.000
_cell.angle_alpha   90.00
_cell.angle_beta   90.00
_cell.angle_gamma   90.00
#
_symmetry.space_group_name_H-M   'P 1'
#
loop_
_entity.id
_entity.type
_entity.pdbx_description
1 polymer ?
#
loop_
_entity_poly.entity_id
_entity_poly.type
_entity_poly.pdbx_seq_one_letter_code
_entity_poly.pdbx_strand_id
1 'polypeptide(L)'
;MLIDWLQDETVRRVMLISWALVAVASAFVLRKLHLLPLSERGSRTLIGALGYMDKRTAWLLMESPVLIAVLAGFLSGPQRSTPAVVIVGAFVAHYVNRALIYPFRIRASGRRMPRLTVLAVMGFYLVNG
;
A
#
# COMPACT_ATOMS: atom_id res chain seq x y z
N MET A 1 12.89 1.72 -21.83
CA MET A 1 11.56 1.99 -22.43
C MET A 1 10.53 2.43 -21.40
N LEU A 2 10.15 1.63 -20.40
CA LEU A 2 9.15 2.04 -19.38
C LEU A 2 9.65 3.17 -18.46
N ILE A 3 10.91 3.07 -18.01
CA ILE A 3 11.53 4.07 -17.12
C ILE A 3 11.69 5.41 -17.85
N ASP A 4 12.09 5.38 -19.12
CA ASP A 4 12.26 6.59 -19.94
C ASP A 4 10.92 7.31 -20.16
N TRP A 5 9.83 6.55 -20.32
CA TRP A 5 8.48 7.11 -20.44
C TRP A 5 7.99 7.77 -19.15
N LEU A 6 8.38 7.25 -17.98
CA LEU A 6 8.09 7.85 -16.67
C LEU A 6 8.96 9.09 -16.38
N GLN A 7 10.07 9.27 -17.10
CA GLN A 7 10.92 10.47 -16.96
C GLN A 7 10.34 11.68 -17.70
N ASP A 8 9.46 11.45 -18.68
CA ASP A 8 8.72 12.52 -19.35
C ASP A 8 7.89 13.32 -18.34
N GLU A 9 8.10 14.63 -18.30
CA GLU A 9 7.48 15.49 -17.31
C GLU A 9 5.94 15.54 -17.44
N THR A 10 5.42 15.51 -18.66
CA THR A 10 3.97 15.54 -18.91
C THR A 10 3.34 14.25 -18.44
N VAL A 11 3.92 13.11 -18.81
CA VAL A 11 3.47 11.78 -18.37
C VAL A 11 3.50 11.68 -16.86
N ARG A 12 4.62 12.07 -16.23
CA ARG A 12 4.79 12.04 -14.78
C ARG A 12 3.75 12.91 -14.07
N ARG A 13 3.52 14.14 -14.54
CA ARG A 13 2.53 15.06 -13.95
C ARG A 13 1.12 14.50 -14.06
N VAL A 14 0.73 14.01 -15.23
CA VAL A 14 -0.60 13.39 -15.45
C VAL A 14 -0.76 12.19 -14.54
N MET A 15 0.23 11.30 -14.47
CA MET A 15 0.21 10.14 -13.58
C MET A 15 0.01 10.56 -12.12
N LEU A 16 0.81 11.51 -11.62
CA LEU A 16 0.73 11.98 -10.24
C LEU A 16 -0.63 12.62 -9.91
N ILE A 17 -1.17 13.45 -10.82
CA ILE A 17 -2.48 14.09 -10.63
C ILE A 17 -3.59 13.05 -10.65
N SER A 18 -3.59 12.15 -11.64
CA SER A 18 -4.58 11.06 -11.73
C SER A 18 -4.52 10.18 -10.49
N TRP A 19 -3.32 9.86 -10.01
CA TRP A 19 -3.15 9.02 -8.83
C TRP A 19 -3.58 9.73 -7.54
N ALA A 20 -3.31 11.03 -7.41
CA ALA A 20 -3.79 11.85 -6.31
C ALA A 20 -5.34 11.90 -6.29
N LEU A 21 -5.99 12.02 -7.46
CA LEU A 21 -7.44 11.96 -7.57
C LEU A 21 -8.00 10.61 -7.12
N VAL A 22 -7.36 9.49 -7.52
CA VAL A 22 -7.72 8.14 -7.05
C VAL A 22 -7.56 8.02 -5.54
N ALA A 23 -6.49 8.56 -4.95
CA ALA A 23 -6.27 8.56 -3.50
C ALA A 23 -7.36 9.34 -2.76
N VAL A 24 -7.74 10.52 -3.26
CA VAL A 24 -8.81 11.34 -2.65
C VAL A 24 -10.17 10.65 -2.78
N ALA A 25 -10.50 10.12 -3.96
CA ALA A 25 -11.75 9.42 -4.21
C ALA A 25 -11.89 8.18 -3.32
N SER A 26 -10.83 7.36 -3.24
CA SER A 26 -10.81 6.17 -2.38
C SER A 26 -10.94 6.53 -0.91
N ALA A 27 -10.25 7.57 -0.41
CA ALA A 27 -10.40 8.04 0.96
C ALA A 27 -11.84 8.50 1.26
N PHE A 28 -12.48 9.21 0.33
CA PHE A 28 -13.88 9.63 0.47
C PHE A 28 -14.84 8.44 0.52
N VAL A 29 -14.68 7.46 -0.37
CA VAL A 29 -15.50 6.24 -0.43
C VAL A 29 -15.34 5.43 0.85
N LEU A 30 -14.11 5.17 1.29
CA LEU A 30 -13.83 4.41 2.51
C LEU A 30 -14.43 5.09 3.75
N ARG A 31 -14.34 6.42 3.84
CA ARG A 31 -14.95 7.20 4.92
C ARG A 31 -16.48 7.10 4.88
N LYS A 32 -17.11 7.34 3.72
CA LYS A 32 -18.58 7.29 3.56
C LYS A 32 -19.14 5.91 3.90
N LEU A 33 -18.47 4.86 3.43
CA LEU A 33 -18.91 3.48 3.65
C LEU A 33 -18.52 2.95 5.03
N HIS A 34 -17.82 3.74 5.87
CA HIS A 34 -17.26 3.31 7.15
C HIS A 34 -16.44 2.02 7.02
N LEU A 35 -15.90 1.78 5.82
CA LEU A 35 -15.04 0.66 5.48
C LEU A 35 -13.62 1.02 5.88
N LEU A 36 -13.42 1.22 7.17
CA LEU A 36 -12.06 1.16 7.69
C LEU A 36 -11.53 -0.26 7.37
N PRO A 37 -10.27 -0.39 6.93
CA PRO A 37 -9.67 -1.67 6.48
C PRO A 37 -9.52 -2.72 7.59
N LEU A 38 -10.30 -2.62 8.66
CA LEU A 38 -10.10 -3.28 9.95
C LEU A 38 -11.36 -3.94 10.50
N SER A 39 -12.54 -3.69 9.91
CA SER A 39 -13.81 -4.17 10.47
C SER A 39 -14.31 -5.42 9.74
N GLU A 40 -14.68 -6.44 10.52
CA GLU A 40 -15.34 -7.66 10.05
C GLU A 40 -16.75 -7.41 9.49
N ARG A 41 -17.21 -6.16 9.45
CA ARG A 41 -18.59 -5.77 9.13
C ARG A 41 -18.97 -5.91 7.65
N GLY A 42 -18.10 -6.50 6.82
CA GLY A 42 -18.34 -6.74 5.39
C GLY A 42 -18.89 -8.12 5.04
N SER A 43 -19.42 -8.90 5.98
CA SER A 43 -19.75 -10.33 5.75
C SER A 43 -20.85 -10.61 4.72
N ARG A 44 -21.52 -9.57 4.17
CA ARG A 44 -22.61 -9.70 3.17
C ARG A 44 -22.47 -8.82 1.92
N THR A 45 -21.28 -8.27 1.64
CA THR A 45 -21.03 -7.37 0.50
C THR A 45 -20.10 -7.98 -0.55
N LEU A 46 -20.04 -7.39 -1.77
CA LEU A 46 -19.08 -7.72 -2.85
C LEU A 46 -17.63 -7.86 -2.37
N ILE A 47 -17.28 -7.17 -1.29
CA ILE A 47 -15.95 -7.18 -0.66
C ILE A 47 -15.58 -8.57 -0.13
N GLY A 48 -16.57 -9.37 0.30
CA GLY A 48 -16.38 -10.75 0.75
C GLY A 48 -16.37 -11.79 -0.37
N ALA A 49 -16.53 -11.41 -1.64
CA ALA A 49 -16.66 -12.34 -2.77
C ALA A 49 -15.44 -13.25 -2.94
N LEU A 50 -14.23 -12.72 -2.69
CA LEU A 50 -12.99 -13.50 -2.73
C LEU A 50 -12.68 -14.24 -1.42
N GLY A 51 -13.63 -14.24 -0.48
CA GLY A 51 -13.48 -14.83 0.84
C GLY A 51 -12.61 -14.00 1.79
N TYR A 52 -12.20 -14.66 2.87
CA TYR A 52 -11.50 -14.05 3.99
C TYR A 52 -10.16 -14.74 4.25
N MET A 53 -9.26 -14.04 4.92
CA MET A 53 -8.01 -14.60 5.43
C MET A 53 -7.72 -14.10 6.85
N ASP A 54 -6.78 -14.75 7.53
CA ASP A 54 -6.33 -14.33 8.86
C ASP A 54 -5.82 -12.89 8.82
N LYS A 55 -6.21 -12.09 9.83
CA LYS A 55 -5.90 -10.67 9.89
C LYS A 55 -4.39 -10.40 9.97
N ARG A 56 -3.57 -11.30 10.54
CA ARG A 56 -2.11 -11.13 10.56
C ARG A 56 -1.52 -11.30 9.17
N THR A 57 -1.94 -12.35 8.46
CA THR A 57 -1.49 -12.62 7.09
C THR A 57 -1.94 -11.51 6.13
N ALA A 58 -3.19 -11.06 6.25
CA ALA A 58 -3.70 -9.93 5.49
C ALA A 58 -2.85 -8.68 5.69
N TRP A 59 -2.51 -8.37 6.95
CA TRP A 59 -1.71 -7.21 7.31
C TRP A 59 -0.31 -7.27 6.71
N LEU A 60 0.35 -8.43 6.83
CA LEU A 60 1.68 -8.65 6.29
C LEU A 60 1.68 -8.47 4.76
N LEU A 61 0.72 -9.09 4.07
CA LEU A 61 0.63 -9.06 2.61
C LEU A 61 0.26 -7.68 2.06
N MET A 62 -0.59 -6.93 2.75
CA MET A 62 -1.05 -5.62 2.25
C MET A 62 0.01 -4.53 2.46
N GLU A 63 0.81 -4.60 3.52
CA GLU A 63 1.80 -3.57 3.88
C GLU A 63 3.19 -3.85 3.28
N SER A 64 3.54 -5.09 2.95
CA SER A 64 4.85 -5.43 2.37
C SER A 64 5.15 -4.84 0.97
N PRO A 65 4.18 -4.66 0.05
CA PRO A 65 4.50 -4.28 -1.33
C PRO A 65 5.11 -2.89 -1.47
N VAL A 66 4.73 -1.93 -0.62
CA VAL A 66 5.29 -0.57 -0.67
C VAL A 66 6.77 -0.55 -0.32
N LEU A 67 7.20 -1.43 0.60
CA LEU A 67 8.63 -1.58 0.93
C LEU A 67 9.40 -2.07 -0.30
N ILE A 68 8.84 -3.04 -1.03
CA ILE A 68 9.44 -3.56 -2.26
C ILE A 68 9.49 -2.47 -3.34
N ALA A 69 8.39 -1.74 -3.56
CA ALA A 69 8.30 -0.68 -4.57
C ALA A 69 9.31 0.44 -4.32
N VAL A 70 9.36 0.97 -3.09
CA VAL A 70 10.29 2.05 -2.72
C VAL A 70 11.75 1.61 -2.84
N LEU A 71 12.09 0.39 -2.38
CA LEU A 71 13.45 -0.13 -2.51
C LEU A 71 13.82 -0.35 -3.98
N ALA A 72 12.93 -0.92 -4.79
CA ALA A 72 13.16 -1.13 -6.21
C ALA A 72 13.35 0.20 -6.96
N GLY A 73 12.52 1.19 -6.68
CA GLY A 73 12.62 2.54 -7.24
C GLY A 73 13.92 3.24 -6.84
N PHE A 74 14.27 3.20 -5.55
CA PHE A 74 15.49 3.82 -5.04
C PHE A 74 16.77 3.16 -5.59
N LEU A 75 16.80 1.82 -5.68
CA LEU A 75 17.96 1.10 -6.19
C LEU A 75 18.13 1.26 -7.71
N SER A 76 17.03 1.38 -8.46
CA SER A 76 17.05 1.58 -9.92
C SER A 76 17.29 3.04 -10.33
N GLY A 77 17.15 3.98 -9.39
CA GLY A 77 17.33 5.41 -9.64
C GLY A 77 18.80 5.80 -9.84
N PRO A 78 19.09 6.78 -10.70
CA PRO A 78 20.46 7.24 -10.97
C PRO A 78 21.03 8.15 -9.86
N GLN A 79 20.18 8.70 -8.99
CA GLN A 79 20.56 9.68 -7.97
C GLN A 79 20.48 9.10 -6.56
N ARG A 80 21.64 8.97 -5.90
CA ARG A 80 21.76 8.52 -4.50
C ARG A 80 22.45 9.60 -3.66
N SER A 81 21.78 10.72 -3.51
CA SER A 81 22.26 11.80 -2.64
C SER A 81 22.10 11.41 -1.16
N THR A 82 22.95 11.97 -0.29
CA THR A 82 22.86 11.74 1.16
C THR A 82 21.46 12.00 1.73
N PRO A 83 20.74 13.08 1.34
CA PRO A 83 19.36 13.29 1.79
C PRO A 83 18.40 12.18 1.35
N ALA A 84 18.52 11.70 0.10
CA ALA A 84 17.66 10.63 -0.42
C ALA A 84 17.87 9.32 0.36
N VAL A 85 19.13 8.98 0.67
CA VAL A 85 19.47 7.81 1.50
C VAL A 85 18.84 7.91 2.90
N VAL A 86 18.92 9.09 3.53
CA VAL A 86 18.35 9.29 4.88
C VAL A 86 16.82 9.14 4.86
N ILE A 87 16.15 9.75 3.89
CA ILE A 87 14.68 9.68 3.76
C ILE A 87 14.24 8.23 3.50
N VAL A 88 14.88 7.55 2.54
CA VAL A 88 14.56 6.15 2.23
C VAL A 88 14.91 5.23 3.40
N GLY A 89 16.02 5.48 4.11
CA GLY A 89 16.39 4.74 5.31
C GLY A 89 15.33 4.86 6.42
N ALA A 90 14.84 6.08 6.68
CA ALA A 90 13.76 6.32 7.63
C ALA A 90 12.46 5.63 7.20
N PHE A 91 12.12 5.69 5.91
CA PHE A 91 10.96 5.00 5.34
C PHE A 91 11.05 3.49 5.52
N VAL A 92 12.19 2.89 5.15
CA VAL A 92 12.45 1.46 5.29
C VAL A 92 12.38 1.03 6.74
N ALA A 93 13.00 1.77 7.67
CA ALA A 93 12.93 1.46 9.09
C ALA A 93 11.48 1.47 9.61
N HIS A 94 10.70 2.46 9.20
CA HIS A 94 9.27 2.54 9.51
C HIS A 94 8.49 1.34 8.96
N TYR A 95 8.67 1.00 7.68
CA TYR A 95 7.92 -0.08 7.03
C TYR A 95 8.36 -1.48 7.42
N VAL A 96 9.63 -1.68 7.78
CA VAL A 96 10.07 -2.93 8.41
C VAL A 96 9.33 -3.14 9.73
N ASN A 97 9.21 -2.10 10.55
CA ASN A 97 8.43 -2.19 11.78
C ASN A 97 6.94 -2.43 11.46
N ARG A 98 6.35 -1.65 10.56
CA ARG A 98 4.91 -1.65 10.26
C ARG A 98 4.42 -2.89 9.52
N ALA A 99 5.15 -3.33 8.50
CA ALA A 99 4.77 -4.43 7.63
C ALA A 99 5.24 -5.77 8.20
N LEU A 100 6.45 -5.84 8.78
CA LEU A 100 7.06 -7.11 9.16
C LEU A 100 6.99 -7.37 10.67
N ILE A 101 7.22 -6.39 11.54
CA ILE A 101 7.28 -6.62 12.99
C ILE A 101 5.89 -6.51 13.65
N TYR A 102 5.12 -5.49 13.27
CA TYR A 102 3.82 -5.16 13.85
C TYR A 102 2.76 -6.26 13.70
N PRO A 103 2.65 -7.03 12.58
CA PRO A 103 1.69 -8.14 12.49
C PRO A 103 1.84 -9.19 13.59
N PHE A 104 3.05 -9.37 14.11
CA PHE A 104 3.32 -10.30 15.21
C PHE A 104 2.98 -9.70 16.58
N ARG A 105 2.88 -8.37 16.68
CA ARG A 105 2.49 -7.65 17.90
C ARG A 105 0.99 -7.45 18.04
N ILE A 106 0.23 -7.52 16.94
CA ILE A 106 -1.22 -7.31 16.99
C ILE A 106 -1.97 -8.49 17.62
N ARG A 107 -2.92 -8.16 18.51
CA ARG A 107 -3.94 -9.10 19.01
C ARG A 107 -5.01 -9.31 17.94
N ALA A 108 -4.69 -10.13 16.96
CA ALA A 108 -5.52 -10.43 15.80
C ALA A 108 -6.20 -11.81 15.85
N SER A 109 -6.04 -12.56 16.95
CA SER A 109 -6.62 -13.90 17.11
C SER A 109 -8.12 -13.92 16.80
N GLY A 110 -8.54 -14.82 15.91
CA GLY A 110 -9.93 -14.99 15.49
C GLY A 110 -10.45 -13.93 14.52
N ARG A 111 -9.68 -12.86 14.25
CA ARG A 111 -10.12 -11.78 13.36
C ARG A 111 -9.75 -12.05 11.91
N ARG A 112 -10.66 -11.73 10.99
CA ARG A 112 -10.47 -11.95 9.55
C ARG A 112 -10.59 -10.66 8.75
N MET A 113 -9.91 -10.62 7.62
CA MET A 113 -9.99 -9.54 6.63
C MET A 113 -10.41 -10.07 5.26
N PRO A 114 -11.19 -9.32 4.48
CA PRO A 114 -11.55 -9.71 3.11
C PRO A 114 -10.34 -9.67 2.18
N ARG A 115 -10.18 -10.70 1.33
CA ARG A 115 -9.03 -10.78 0.40
C ARG A 115 -9.05 -9.68 -0.65
N LEU A 116 -10.23 -9.23 -1.09
CA LEU A 116 -10.35 -8.15 -2.07
C LEU A 116 -9.76 -6.83 -1.53
N THR A 117 -9.99 -6.52 -0.25
CA THR A 117 -9.40 -5.34 0.39
C THR A 117 -7.87 -5.44 0.43
N VAL A 118 -7.33 -6.61 0.75
CA VAL A 118 -5.88 -6.85 0.73
C VAL A 118 -5.32 -6.56 -0.66
N LEU A 119 -5.89 -7.16 -1.71
CA LEU A 119 -5.45 -6.95 -3.09
C LEU A 119 -5.53 -5.48 -3.55
N ALA A 120 -6.62 -4.79 -3.21
CA ALA A 120 -6.79 -3.38 -3.56
C ALA A 120 -5.72 -2.50 -2.88
N VAL A 121 -5.43 -2.74 -1.60
CA VAL A 121 -4.39 -2.02 -0.86
C VAL A 121 -3.01 -2.34 -1.41
N MET A 122 -2.73 -3.61 -1.72
CA MET A 122 -1.45 -4.02 -2.35
C MET A 122 -1.21 -3.25 -3.66
N GLY A 123 -2.20 -3.18 -4.54
CA GLY A 123 -2.10 -2.44 -5.80
C GLY A 123 -1.87 -0.95 -5.57
N PHE A 124 -2.59 -0.36 -4.61
CA PHE A 124 -2.42 1.06 -4.26
C PHE A 124 -1.00 1.35 -3.74
N TYR A 125 -0.48 0.47 -2.88
CA TYR A 125 0.84 0.59 -2.27
C TYR A 125 2.00 0.34 -3.23
N LEU A 126 1.82 -0.50 -4.25
CA LEU A 126 2.80 -0.71 -5.30
C LEU A 126 3.01 0.52 -6.19
N VAL A 127 1.95 1.29 -6.45
CA VAL A 127 2.04 2.50 -7.30
C VAL A 127 2.44 3.73 -6.49
N ASN A 128 2.10 3.77 -5.20
CA ASN A 128 2.52 4.86 -4.30
C ASN A 128 4.01 4.82 -3.93
N GLY A 129 4.57 3.62 -3.82
CA GLY A 129 5.98 3.44 -3.48
C GLY A 129 6.89 3.71 -4.66
#